data_AF-A0A562RN11-F1
#
_entry.id   AF-A0A562RN11-F1
#
_cell.length_a   1.000
_cell.length_b   1.000
_cell.length_c   1.000
_cell.angle_alpha   90.00
_cell.angle_beta   90.00
_cell.angle_gamma   90.00
#
_symmetry.space_group_name_H-M   'P 1'
#
loop_
_entity.id
_entity.type
_entity.pdbx_description
1 polymer ?
#
loop_
_entity_poly.entity_id
_entity_poly.type
_entity_poly.pdbx_seq_one_letter_code
_entity_poly.pdbx_strand_id
1 'polypeptide(L)'
;MTMRSRRETVTFKHPFRIKGIDRLLPPGAYEVITDEEMIEGLSFEAFRRVATMITVPAAPPRTSTVERISIDPVDLADAQRIDAEAPRE
;
A
#
# COMPACT_ATOMS: atom_id res chain seq x y z
N MET A 1 -20.21 -15.07 -1.90
CA MET A 1 -18.90 -14.38 -1.75
C MET A 1 -18.69 -13.42 -2.91
N THR A 2 -18.93 -12.13 -2.66
CA THR A 2 -18.68 -11.05 -3.63
C THR A 2 -17.40 -10.33 -3.20
N MET A 3 -16.37 -10.33 -4.06
CA MET A 3 -15.10 -9.66 -3.83
C MET A 3 -14.90 -8.51 -4.80
N ARG A 4 -14.24 -7.45 -4.32
CA ARG A 4 -13.85 -6.30 -5.13
C ARG A 4 -12.42 -5.93 -4.78
N SER A 5 -11.61 -5.61 -5.79
CA SER A 5 -10.30 -4.99 -5.59
C SER A 5 -10.37 -3.51 -5.95
N ARG A 6 -9.80 -2.65 -5.11
CA ARG A 6 -9.55 -1.23 -5.41
C ARG A 6 -8.08 -1.03 -5.70
N ARG A 7 -7.78 -0.20 -6.70
CA ARG A 7 -6.41 0.17 -7.05
C ARG A 7 -6.27 1.68 -6.93
N GLU A 8 -5.24 2.11 -6.24
CA GLU A 8 -4.95 3.51 -5.98
C GLU A 8 -3.45 3.76 -6.14
N THR A 9 -3.08 4.97 -6.56
CA THR A 9 -1.68 5.37 -6.67
C THR A 9 -1.33 6.27 -5.50
N VAL A 10 -0.35 5.84 -4.70
CA VAL A 10 0.19 6.61 -3.57
C VAL A 10 1.56 7.16 -3.94
N THR A 11 1.75 8.47 -3.79
CA THR A 11 3.02 9.12 -4.08
C THR A 11 3.74 9.49 -2.79
N PHE A 12 4.98 9.04 -2.65
CA PHE A 12 5.91 9.44 -1.60
C PHE A 12 6.94 10.42 -2.17
N LYS A 13 7.14 11.54 -1.50
CA LYS A 13 8.10 12.59 -1.91
C LYS A 13 9.50 12.32 -1.42
N HIS A 14 9.64 11.58 -0.34
CA HIS A 14 10.90 11.26 0.31
C HIS A 14 11.08 9.74 0.40
N PRO A 15 12.32 9.25 0.57
CA PRO A 15 12.56 7.85 0.87
C PRO A 15 11.81 7.42 2.14
N PHE A 16 11.13 6.29 2.10
CA PHE A 16 10.23 5.86 3.18
C PHE A 16 10.42 4.38 3.52
N ARG A 17 9.94 3.98 4.70
CA ARG A 17 9.86 2.59 5.17
C ARG A 17 8.41 2.27 5.51
N ILE A 18 8.00 1.04 5.25
CA ILE A 18 6.72 0.48 5.71
C ILE A 18 7.04 -0.83 6.42
N LYS A 19 6.40 -1.06 7.57
CA LYS A 19 6.54 -2.33 8.29
C LYS A 19 6.11 -3.49 7.40
N GLY A 20 6.90 -4.56 7.38
CA GLY A 20 6.75 -5.67 6.42
C GLY A 20 7.61 -5.53 5.15
N ILE A 21 8.29 -4.39 4.97
CA ILE A 21 9.31 -4.20 3.95
C ILE A 21 10.63 -3.80 4.63
N ASP A 22 11.52 -4.76 4.83
CA ASP A 22 12.84 -4.58 5.48
C ASP A 22 13.88 -3.83 4.62
N ARG A 23 13.44 -2.83 3.85
CA ARG A 23 14.32 -1.98 3.03
C ARG A 23 13.75 -0.57 2.90
N LEU A 24 14.65 0.39 2.68
CA LEU A 24 14.26 1.76 2.33
C LEU A 24 13.75 1.78 0.88
N LEU A 25 12.56 2.31 0.68
CA LEU A 25 11.97 2.49 -0.65
C LEU A 25 12.28 3.90 -1.16
N PRO A 26 12.61 4.06 -2.45
CA PRO A 26 12.87 5.38 -3.04
C PRO A 26 11.58 6.22 -3.09
N PRO A 27 11.68 7.55 -3.14
CA PRO A 27 10.52 8.39 -3.45
C PRO A 27 9.95 8.04 -4.82
N GLY A 28 8.63 8.17 -4.98
CA GLY A 28 7.95 7.83 -6.23
C GLY A 28 6.48 7.50 -6.05
N ALA A 29 5.84 7.13 -7.16
CA ALA A 29 4.46 6.67 -7.20
C ALA A 29 4.41 5.14 -7.09
N TYR A 30 3.59 4.64 -6.17
CA TYR A 30 3.42 3.24 -5.86
C TYR A 30 1.96 2.84 -6.05
N GLU A 31 1.72 1.72 -6.72
CA GLU A 31 0.38 1.14 -6.83
C GLU A 31 0.05 0.39 -5.52
N VAL A 32 -1.09 0.73 -4.93
CA VAL A 32 -1.67 0.03 -3.78
C VAL A 32 -2.97 -0.63 -4.23
N ILE A 33 -3.10 -1.92 -3.93
CA ILE A 33 -4.29 -2.72 -4.18
C ILE A 33 -4.91 -3.08 -2.84
N THR A 34 -6.20 -2.79 -2.67
CA THR A 34 -6.97 -3.21 -1.51
C THR A 34 -8.05 -4.18 -1.94
N ASP A 35 -7.99 -5.41 -1.44
CA ASP A 35 -9.05 -6.38 -1.63
C ASP A 35 -10.10 -6.25 -0.52
N GLU A 36 -11.35 -6.24 -0.95
CA GLU A 36 -12.52 -6.07 -0.11
C GLU A 36 -13.51 -7.21 -0.36
N GLU A 37 -14.17 -7.65 0.70
CA GLU A 37 -15.24 -8.64 0.64
C GLU A 37 -16.56 -8.00 1.11
N MET A 38 -17.62 -8.24 0.35
CA MET A 38 -18.97 -7.82 0.74
C MET A 38 -19.42 -8.56 2.00
N ILE A 39 -19.91 -7.81 2.98
CA ILE A 39 -20.49 -8.37 4.21
C ILE A 39 -21.94 -8.77 3.90
N GLU A 40 -22.19 -10.09 3.85
CA GLU A 40 -23.53 -10.64 3.60
C GLU A 40 -24.44 -10.47 4.84
N GLY A 41 -25.76 -10.37 4.60
CA GLY A 41 -26.76 -10.33 5.67
C GLY A 41 -27.04 -8.94 6.28
N LEU A 42 -26.45 -7.88 5.74
CA LEU A 42 -26.78 -6.50 6.11
C LEU A 42 -27.94 -5.95 5.27
N SER A 43 -28.67 -4.97 5.81
CA SER A 43 -29.75 -4.28 5.09
C SER A 43 -29.24 -3.28 4.05
N PHE A 44 -27.92 -3.13 3.92
CA PHE A 44 -27.23 -2.23 2.99
C PHE A 44 -25.91 -2.87 2.53
N GLU A 45 -25.39 -2.37 1.41
CA GLU A 45 -24.11 -2.82 0.89
C GLU A 45 -22.95 -2.31 1.77
N ALA A 46 -22.18 -3.23 2.34
CA ALA A 46 -20.97 -2.91 3.09
C ALA A 46 -19.83 -3.86 2.71
N PHE A 47 -18.60 -3.36 2.78
CA PHE A 47 -17.41 -4.11 2.44
C PHE A 47 -16.41 -4.08 3.58
N ARG A 48 -15.77 -5.22 3.87
CA ARG A 48 -14.61 -5.31 4.77
C ARG A 48 -13.34 -5.48 3.96
N ARG A 49 -12.29 -4.74 4.32
CA ARG A 49 -10.96 -4.96 3.75
C ARG A 49 -10.44 -6.30 4.24
N VAL A 50 -9.92 -7.11 3.33
CA VAL A 50 -9.34 -8.43 3.62
C VAL A 50 -7.85 -8.48 3.33
N ALA A 51 -7.34 -7.60 2.44
CA ALA A 51 -5.91 -7.47 2.20
C ALA A 51 -5.54 -6.09 1.62
N THR A 52 -4.29 -5.68 1.86
CA THR A 52 -3.68 -4.50 1.22
C THR A 52 -2.29 -4.88 0.71
N MET A 53 -2.02 -4.60 -0.55
CA MET A 53 -0.76 -4.91 -1.21
C MET A 53 -0.19 -3.66 -1.87
N ILE A 54 1.13 -3.52 -1.84
CA ILE A 54 1.85 -2.46 -2.54
C ILE A 54 2.80 -3.06 -3.58
N THR A 55 2.83 -2.47 -4.77
CA THR A 55 3.79 -2.80 -5.82
C THR A 55 5.04 -1.92 -5.66
N VAL A 56 6.18 -2.52 -5.33
CA VAL A 56 7.45 -1.83 -5.07
C VAL A 56 8.57 -2.32 -6.00
N PRO A 57 9.64 -1.55 -6.26
CA PRO A 57 10.83 -2.07 -6.92
C PRO A 57 11.42 -3.24 -6.14
N ALA A 58 11.92 -4.26 -6.83
CA ALA A 58 12.44 -5.45 -6.18
C ALA A 58 13.73 -5.17 -5.39
N ALA A 59 14.02 -6.01 -4.40
CA ALA A 59 15.26 -5.88 -3.63
C ALA A 59 16.50 -5.93 -4.56
N PRO A 60 17.57 -5.18 -4.23
CA PRO A 60 18.85 -5.34 -4.87
C PRO A 60 19.29 -6.82 -4.88
N PRO A 61 19.88 -7.33 -5.99
CA PRO A 61 20.30 -6.61 -7.19
C PRO A 61 19.22 -6.46 -8.28
N ARG A 62 17.98 -6.88 -8.04
CA ARG A 62 16.93 -7.03 -9.08
C ARG A 62 16.03 -5.81 -9.25
N THR A 63 16.52 -4.60 -9.00
CA THR A 63 15.73 -3.35 -8.94
C THR A 63 14.99 -2.99 -10.24
N SER A 64 15.33 -3.62 -11.36
CA SER A 64 14.61 -3.49 -12.64
C SER A 64 13.26 -4.22 -12.69
N THR A 65 12.92 -5.02 -11.67
CA THR A 65 11.65 -5.72 -11.54
C THR A 65 10.81 -5.12 -10.41
N VAL A 66 9.50 -5.41 -10.40
CA VAL A 66 8.59 -5.02 -9.32
C VAL A 66 8.10 -6.24 -8.55
N GLU A 67 7.85 -6.07 -7.26
CA GLU A 67 7.31 -7.07 -6.34
C GLU A 67 6.01 -6.53 -5.74
N ARG A 68 5.00 -7.40 -5.57
CA ARG A 68 3.82 -7.07 -4.76
C ARG A 68 4.01 -7.64 -3.36
N ILE A 69 3.91 -6.76 -2.36
CA ILE A 69 4.10 -7.12 -0.96
C ILE A 69 2.83 -6.77 -0.18
N SER A 70 2.37 -7.71 0.65
CA SER A 70 1.28 -7.45 1.60
C SER A 70 1.76 -6.52 2.71
N ILE A 71 0.98 -5.48 2.99
CA ILE A 71 1.26 -4.48 4.01
C ILE A 71 0.02 -4.25 4.87
N ASP A 72 0.22 -3.73 6.08
CA ASP A 72 -0.89 -3.27 6.89
C ASP A 72 -1.34 -1.86 6.44
N PRO A 73 -2.65 -1.59 6.30
CA PRO A 73 -3.14 -0.28 5.92
C PRO A 73 -2.81 0.83 6.93
N VAL A 74 -2.60 0.50 8.21
CA VAL A 74 -2.18 1.45 9.25
C VAL A 74 -0.72 1.85 9.04
N ASP A 75 0.16 0.87 8.76
CA ASP A 75 1.57 1.14 8.47
C ASP A 75 1.74 1.97 7.18
N LEU A 76 0.87 1.75 6.17
CA LEU A 76 0.83 2.60 4.97
C LEU A 76 0.46 4.06 5.31
N ALA A 77 -0.58 4.24 6.14
CA ALA A 77 -1.05 5.58 6.54
C ALA A 77 -0.01 6.33 7.38
N ASP A 78 0.71 5.63 8.26
CA ASP A 78 1.81 6.19 9.04
C ASP A 78 2.95 6.66 8.12
N ALA A 79 3.36 5.84 7.15
CA ALA A 79 4.38 6.21 6.18
C ALA A 79 3.97 7.45 5.35
N GLN A 80 2.70 7.54 4.92
CA GLN A 80 2.17 8.72 4.22
C GLN A 80 2.19 9.97 5.09
N ARG A 81 1.87 9.83 6.38
CA ARG A 81 1.90 10.93 7.34
C ARG A 81 3.33 11.45 7.52
N ILE A 82 4.29 10.55 7.73
CA ILE A 82 5.71 10.89 7.86
C ILE A 82 6.22 11.61 6.61
N ASP A 83 5.87 11.13 5.41
CA ASP A 83 6.24 11.78 4.15
C ASP A 83 5.66 13.19 3.98
N ALA A 84 4.43 13.41 4.46
CA ALA A 84 3.78 14.71 4.43
C ALA A 84 4.37 15.70 5.44
N GLU A 85 4.88 15.21 6.58
CA GLU A 85 5.53 16.00 7.63
C GLU A 85 7.01 16.27 7.33
N ALA A 86 7.64 15.50 6.43
CA ALA A 86 9.03 15.70 6.05
C ALA A 86 9.24 17.08 5.38
N PRO A 87 10.29 17.82 5.78
CA PRO A 87 10.60 19.12 5.21
C PRO A 87 10.87 18.98 3.72
N ARG A 88 10.32 19.90 2.92
CA ARG A 88 10.64 20.00 1.50
C ARG A 88 12.07 20.51 1.40
N GLU A 89 13.00 19.63 1.04
CA GLU A 89 14.37 20.00 0.65
C GLU A 89 14.38 20.81 -0.65
#